data_AF-A0A7Z0J8R7-F1
#
_entry.id   AF-A0A7Z0J8R7-F1
#
_cell.length_a   1.000
_cell.length_b   1.000
_cell.length_c   1.000
_cell.angle_alpha   90.00
_cell.angle_beta   90.00
_cell.angle_gamma   90.00
#
_symmetry.space_group_name_H-M   'P 1'
#
loop_
_entity.id
_entity.type
_entity.pdbx_description
1 polymer ?
#
loop_
_entity_poly.entity_id
_entity_poly.type
_entity_poly.pdbx_seq_one_letter_code
_entity_poly.pdbx_strand_id
1 'polypeptide(L)'
;MTYLSPSGGRERAAALDDGDVLGLPGDDRLTDLLEAGLGVLAAAHERAVAAPIEIIVEPEARMCSPVVPTALVPVRAGDDLWEVHPELVVGVDDAVVPTASAARAGVAALNSSDGSVLAYTPACLWLDTDGWPAQLSLGPVLVTADELGTGPLRVSAEMEERELGRGLVDPADAWLTAGPGRIRALLPVATPPLAANDELFVDADTLGTFEVRVGSQV
;
A
#
# COMPACT_ATOMS: atom_id res chain seq x y z
N MET A 1 1.51 9.99 -0.04
CA MET A 1 2.04 8.98 0.91
C MET A 1 1.88 9.46 2.34
N THR A 2 2.12 8.57 3.32
CA THR A 2 2.21 8.90 4.75
C THR A 2 3.54 8.37 5.29
N TYR A 3 4.26 9.17 6.08
CA TYR A 3 5.55 8.78 6.66
C TYR A 3 5.62 9.16 8.14
N LEU A 4 6.52 8.51 8.88
CA LEU A 4 6.84 8.88 10.25
C LEU A 4 7.92 9.97 10.27
N SER A 5 7.53 11.18 10.69
CA SER A 5 8.44 12.33 10.76
C SER A 5 9.61 12.09 11.75
N PRO A 6 10.88 12.20 11.31
CA PRO A 6 12.04 12.09 12.19
C PRO A 6 12.09 13.18 13.26
N SER A 7 11.59 14.38 12.95
CA SER A 7 11.67 15.53 13.85
C SER A 7 10.56 15.55 14.91
N GLY A 8 9.44 14.87 14.65
CA GLY A 8 8.24 14.93 15.49
C GLY A 8 7.70 13.59 15.98
N GLY A 9 8.22 12.46 15.47
CA GLY A 9 7.74 11.12 15.82
C GLY A 9 6.25 10.89 15.51
N ARG A 10 5.69 11.68 14.59
CA ARG A 10 4.27 11.64 14.21
C ARG A 10 4.12 11.32 12.74
N GLU A 11 3.06 10.60 12.41
CA GLU A 11 2.67 10.36 11.02
C GLU A 11 2.28 11.67 10.35
N ARG A 12 2.67 11.83 9.09
CA ARG A 12 2.36 13.02 8.29
C ARG A 12 2.15 12.63 6.83
N ALA A 13 1.21 13.30 6.17
CA ALA A 13 1.08 13.21 4.72
C ALA A 13 2.29 13.85 4.01
N ALA A 14 2.68 13.29 2.87
CA ALA A 14 3.73 13.84 2.03
C ALA A 14 3.46 13.58 0.54
N ALA A 15 4.08 14.41 -0.29
CA ALA A 15 4.29 14.12 -1.71
C ALA A 15 5.60 13.35 -1.87
N LEU A 16 5.67 12.50 -2.89
CA LEU A 16 6.92 11.88 -3.35
C LEU A 16 7.28 12.53 -4.67
N ASP A 17 8.46 13.14 -4.75
CA ASP A 17 8.93 13.84 -5.93
C ASP A 17 10.42 13.57 -6.12
N ASP A 18 10.80 13.03 -7.28
CA ASP A 18 12.18 12.71 -7.66
C ASP A 18 13.00 11.92 -6.59
N GLY A 19 12.34 10.99 -5.91
CA GLY A 19 12.96 10.17 -4.85
C GLY A 19 13.08 10.89 -3.50
N ASP A 20 12.45 12.05 -3.33
CA ASP A 20 12.36 12.77 -2.05
C ASP A 20 10.92 12.78 -1.51
N VAL A 21 10.80 12.57 -0.21
CA VAL A 21 9.57 12.72 0.58
C VAL A 21 9.46 14.17 1.03
N LEU A 22 8.48 14.86 0.47
CA LEU A 22 8.19 16.27 0.74
C LEU A 22 7.03 16.36 1.74
N GLY A 23 7.38 16.60 3.01
CA GLY A 23 6.41 16.62 4.10
C GLY A 23 5.38 17.74 3.99
N LEU A 24 4.10 17.41 4.07
CA LEU A 24 3.02 18.39 4.02
C LEU A 24 3.01 19.30 5.26
N PRO A 25 3.03 20.63 5.10
CA PRO A 25 2.83 21.55 6.21
C PRO A 25 1.44 21.40 6.83
N GLY A 26 1.37 21.39 8.17
CA GLY A 26 0.12 21.27 8.92
C GLY A 26 -0.06 19.91 9.60
N ASP A 27 -1.31 19.55 9.88
CA ASP A 27 -1.72 18.32 10.58
C ASP A 27 -2.75 17.49 9.76
N ASP A 28 -2.96 17.85 8.49
CA ASP A 28 -3.88 17.13 7.60
C ASP A 28 -3.41 15.68 7.39
N ARG A 29 -4.32 14.71 7.52
CA ARG A 29 -4.06 13.31 7.20
C ARG A 29 -4.38 13.03 5.74
N LEU A 30 -3.65 12.12 5.11
CA LEU A 30 -3.87 11.74 3.72
C LEU A 30 -5.31 11.26 3.49
N THR A 31 -5.85 10.47 4.40
CA THR A 31 -7.24 9.99 4.35
C THR A 31 -8.27 11.13 4.35
N ASP A 32 -8.05 12.16 5.16
CA ASP A 32 -8.95 13.31 5.27
C ASP A 32 -8.90 14.16 3.99
N LEU A 33 -7.71 14.33 3.41
CA LEU A 33 -7.52 15.02 2.13
C LEU A 33 -8.21 14.29 0.98
N LEU A 34 -8.14 12.95 0.96
CA LEU A 34 -8.84 12.11 -0.01
C LEU A 34 -10.36 12.24 0.12
N GLU A 35 -10.89 12.27 1.34
CA GLU A 35 -12.33 12.43 1.61
C GLU A 35 -12.83 13.83 1.25
N ALA A 36 -11.98 14.85 1.41
CA ALA A 36 -12.27 16.22 0.97
C ALA A 36 -12.27 16.36 -0.57
N GLY A 37 -11.72 15.38 -1.29
CA GLY A 37 -11.77 15.25 -2.75
C GLY A 37 -10.45 15.57 -3.44
N LEU A 38 -10.32 15.08 -4.69
CA LEU A 38 -9.07 15.14 -5.46
C LEU A 38 -8.51 16.56 -5.65
N GLY A 39 -9.37 17.57 -5.76
CA GLY A 39 -8.91 18.96 -5.85
C GLY A 39 -8.23 19.46 -4.56
N VAL A 40 -8.69 19.01 -3.39
CA VAL A 40 -8.08 19.35 -2.09
C VAL A 40 -6.76 18.59 -1.93
N LEU A 41 -6.74 17.32 -2.34
CA LEU A 41 -5.52 16.51 -2.37
C LEU A 41 -4.45 17.10 -3.28
N ALA A 42 -4.81 17.50 -4.51
CA ALA A 42 -3.90 18.14 -5.46
C ALA A 42 -3.34 19.47 -4.91
N ALA A 43 -4.20 20.30 -4.29
CA ALA A 43 -3.74 21.52 -3.64
C ALA A 43 -2.80 21.23 -2.44
N ALA A 44 -3.00 20.12 -1.72
CA ALA A 44 -2.09 19.70 -0.66
C ALA A 44 -0.75 19.23 -1.23
N HIS A 45 -0.76 18.45 -2.32
CA HIS A 45 0.43 18.07 -3.05
C HIS A 45 1.25 19.29 -3.48
N GLU A 46 0.62 20.27 -4.15
CA GLU A 46 1.29 21.52 -4.56
C GLU A 46 1.92 22.28 -3.37
N ARG A 47 1.25 22.32 -2.21
CA ARG A 47 1.81 22.94 -1.00
C ARG A 47 3.04 22.19 -0.49
N ALA A 48 2.97 20.86 -0.46
CA ALA A 48 4.09 20.02 -0.04
C ALA A 48 5.31 20.21 -0.95
N VAL A 49 5.11 20.30 -2.26
CA VAL A 49 6.17 20.56 -3.24
C VAL A 49 6.74 21.97 -3.11
N ALA A 50 5.88 22.98 -2.97
CA ALA A 50 6.31 24.38 -2.98
C ALA A 50 7.03 24.81 -1.69
N ALA A 51 6.61 24.27 -0.55
CA ALA A 51 7.14 24.66 0.76
C ALA A 51 7.08 23.49 1.75
N PRO A 52 7.86 22.42 1.54
CA PRO A 52 7.85 21.25 2.41
C PRO A 52 8.28 21.64 3.84
N ILE A 53 7.64 21.03 4.83
CA ILE A 53 8.09 21.17 6.22
C ILE A 53 9.36 20.35 6.48
N GLU A 54 9.54 19.26 5.74
CA GLU A 54 10.67 18.34 5.79
C GLU A 54 10.93 17.77 4.39
N ILE A 55 12.19 17.52 4.07
CA ILE A 55 12.62 16.83 2.85
C ILE A 55 13.50 15.66 3.30
N ILE A 56 13.14 14.45 2.91
CA ILE A 56 13.82 13.21 3.32
C ILE A 56 13.98 12.38 2.06
N VAL A 57 15.18 11.86 1.79
CA VAL A 57 15.36 10.94 0.66
C VAL A 57 14.55 9.67 0.93
N GLU A 58 13.80 9.19 -0.05
CA GLU A 58 12.82 8.10 0.10
C GLU A 58 13.34 6.88 0.89
N PRO A 59 14.55 6.35 0.65
CA PRO A 59 15.05 5.19 1.40
C PRO A 59 15.33 5.48 2.89
N GLU A 60 15.43 6.74 3.29
CA GLU A 60 15.60 7.15 4.69
C GLU A 60 14.26 7.43 5.38
N ALA A 61 13.17 7.56 4.61
CA ALA A 61 11.85 7.83 5.15
C ALA A 61 11.19 6.52 5.58
N ARG A 62 10.74 6.45 6.84
CA ARG A 62 9.89 5.34 7.29
C ARG A 62 8.46 5.57 6.80
N MET A 63 8.04 4.80 5.81
CA MET A 63 6.71 4.83 5.23
C MET A 63 5.70 4.15 6.16
N CYS A 64 4.57 4.82 6.35
CA CYS A 64 3.43 4.26 7.05
C CYS A 64 2.40 3.80 6.03
N SER A 65 1.40 3.03 6.47
CA SER A 65 0.26 2.74 5.63
C SER A 65 -0.37 4.04 5.13
N PRO A 66 -0.56 4.24 3.82
CA PRO A 66 -1.13 5.49 3.31
C PRO A 66 -2.58 5.67 3.79
N VAL A 67 -3.24 4.59 4.20
CA VAL A 67 -4.65 4.54 4.56
C VAL A 67 -4.84 3.62 5.76
N VAL A 68 -5.64 4.04 6.73
CA VAL A 68 -5.97 3.20 7.89
C VAL A 68 -7.44 2.80 7.80
N PRO A 69 -7.76 1.53 7.49
CA PRO A 69 -9.14 1.08 7.42
C PRO A 69 -9.81 1.17 8.80
N THR A 70 -11.13 1.40 8.80
CA THR A 70 -11.98 1.34 10.00
C THR A 70 -13.01 0.21 9.93
N ALA A 71 -13.04 -0.53 8.82
CA ALA A 71 -13.91 -1.66 8.56
C ALA A 71 -13.13 -2.78 7.87
N LEU A 72 -13.70 -3.99 7.84
CA LEU A 72 -13.10 -5.14 7.19
C LEU A 72 -12.67 -4.81 5.74
N VAL A 73 -11.50 -5.29 5.35
CA VAL A 73 -10.94 -5.12 4.00
C VAL A 73 -11.16 -6.41 3.20
N PRO A 74 -12.02 -6.40 2.17
CA PRO A 74 -12.19 -7.55 1.29
C PRO A 74 -10.93 -7.75 0.43
N VAL A 75 -10.43 -8.98 0.40
CA VAL A 75 -9.23 -9.36 -0.34
C VAL A 75 -9.54 -10.57 -1.22
N ARG A 76 -9.12 -10.53 -2.48
CA ARG A 76 -9.21 -11.65 -3.43
C ARG A 76 -7.83 -12.03 -3.94
N ALA A 77 -7.51 -13.32 -3.91
CA ALA A 77 -6.32 -13.89 -4.57
C ALA A 77 -6.71 -15.18 -5.31
N GLY A 78 -6.81 -15.13 -6.64
CA GLY A 78 -7.38 -16.24 -7.40
C GLY A 78 -8.83 -16.50 -6.98
N ASP A 79 -9.12 -17.74 -6.57
CA ASP A 79 -10.43 -18.16 -6.07
C ASP A 79 -10.62 -17.91 -4.56
N ASP A 80 -9.55 -17.56 -3.86
CA ASP A 80 -9.58 -17.34 -2.41
C ASP A 80 -10.10 -15.94 -2.07
N LEU A 81 -10.91 -15.87 -1.01
CA LEU A 81 -11.53 -14.64 -0.51
C LEU A 81 -11.34 -14.53 1.00
N TRP A 82 -10.92 -13.36 1.46
CA TRP A 82 -10.80 -13.03 2.88
C TRP A 82 -11.45 -11.69 3.20
N GLU A 83 -11.83 -11.53 4.47
CA GLU A 83 -12.16 -10.25 5.08
C GLU A 83 -11.12 -9.97 6.17
N VAL A 84 -10.19 -9.06 5.90
CA VAL A 84 -9.08 -8.74 6.79
C VAL A 84 -9.53 -7.70 7.81
N HIS A 85 -9.29 -7.97 9.10
CA HIS A 85 -9.61 -7.02 10.17
C HIS A 85 -8.69 -5.79 10.10
N PRO A 86 -9.20 -4.57 10.36
CA PRO A 86 -8.38 -3.34 10.35
C PRO A 86 -7.10 -3.41 11.18
N GLU A 87 -7.13 -4.12 12.30
CA GLU A 87 -5.98 -4.26 13.20
C GLU A 87 -4.82 -5.09 12.61
N LEU A 88 -5.06 -5.82 11.52
CA LEU A 88 -4.03 -6.56 10.80
C LEU A 88 -3.38 -5.74 9.68
N VAL A 89 -3.85 -4.50 9.46
CA VAL A 89 -3.37 -3.64 8.37
C VAL A 89 -2.22 -2.77 8.85
N VAL A 90 -1.11 -2.80 8.11
CA VAL A 90 0.14 -2.10 8.45
C VAL A 90 0.74 -1.42 7.22
N GLY A 91 1.77 -0.59 7.43
CA GLY A 91 2.60 -0.05 6.35
C GLY A 91 3.56 -1.11 5.78
N VAL A 92 4.13 -0.83 4.61
CA VAL A 92 5.13 -1.72 3.99
C VAL A 92 6.46 -1.77 4.74
N ASP A 93 6.79 -0.74 5.52
CA ASP A 93 8.00 -0.70 6.35
C ASP A 93 7.79 -1.28 7.76
N ASP A 94 6.56 -1.68 8.09
CA ASP A 94 6.30 -2.35 9.37
C ASP A 94 6.76 -3.81 9.30
N ALA A 95 7.28 -4.31 10.42
CA ALA A 95 7.74 -5.69 10.52
C ALA A 95 6.62 -6.67 10.16
N VAL A 96 6.97 -7.65 9.33
CA VAL A 96 6.09 -8.77 9.03
C VAL A 96 6.10 -9.74 10.20
N VAL A 97 4.90 -10.18 10.60
CA VAL A 97 4.75 -11.08 11.74
C VAL A 97 5.51 -12.40 11.53
N PRO A 98 6.20 -12.95 12.55
CA PRO A 98 7.00 -14.17 12.40
C PRO A 98 6.20 -15.43 12.03
N THR A 99 4.87 -15.40 12.19
CA THR A 99 3.97 -16.48 11.83
C THR A 99 3.64 -16.51 10.34
N ALA A 100 4.01 -15.48 9.57
CA ALA A 100 3.80 -15.45 8.13
C ALA A 100 4.64 -16.56 7.46
N SER A 101 3.96 -17.37 6.65
CA SER A 101 4.53 -18.52 5.94
C SER A 101 4.35 -18.44 4.43
N ALA A 102 3.52 -17.52 3.94
CA ALA A 102 3.36 -17.23 2.51
C ALA A 102 2.81 -15.81 2.33
N ALA A 103 2.91 -15.30 1.10
CA ALA A 103 2.38 -13.99 0.74
C ALA A 103 1.53 -14.04 -0.55
N ARG A 104 0.62 -13.06 -0.65
CA ARG A 104 -0.12 -12.71 -1.86
C ARG A 104 0.11 -11.22 -2.15
N ALA A 105 0.72 -10.89 -3.29
CA ALA A 105 1.01 -9.52 -3.67
C ALA A 105 0.08 -9.03 -4.80
N GLY A 106 -0.24 -7.74 -4.77
CA GLY A 106 -1.12 -7.09 -5.73
C GLY A 106 -1.39 -5.64 -5.40
N VAL A 107 -2.64 -5.23 -5.61
CA VAL A 107 -3.07 -3.82 -5.52
C VAL A 107 -4.34 -3.73 -4.68
N ALA A 108 -4.45 -2.67 -3.88
CA ALA A 108 -5.68 -2.26 -3.23
C ALA A 108 -6.22 -0.97 -3.86
N ALA A 109 -7.53 -0.96 -4.12
CA ALA A 109 -8.27 0.22 -4.55
C ALA A 109 -8.95 0.88 -3.34
N LEU A 110 -8.95 2.21 -3.34
CA LEU A 110 -9.71 3.04 -2.42
C LEU A 110 -10.93 3.61 -3.11
N ASN A 111 -12.09 3.29 -2.56
CA ASN A 111 -13.38 3.72 -3.06
C ASN A 111 -13.90 4.91 -2.24
N SER A 112 -14.56 5.84 -2.93
CA SER A 112 -15.37 6.90 -2.34
C SER A 112 -16.69 6.33 -1.81
N SER A 113 -17.37 7.10 -0.98
CA SER A 113 -18.72 6.77 -0.48
C SER A 113 -19.77 6.61 -1.58
N ASP A 114 -19.54 7.19 -2.76
CA ASP A 114 -20.41 7.05 -3.94
C ASP A 114 -20.07 5.83 -4.82
N GLY A 115 -19.05 5.05 -4.43
CA GLY A 115 -18.60 3.86 -5.15
C GLY A 115 -17.60 4.12 -6.28
N SER A 116 -17.18 5.37 -6.51
CA SER A 116 -16.08 5.66 -7.46
C SER A 116 -14.73 5.29 -6.85
N VAL A 117 -13.78 4.82 -7.67
CA VAL A 117 -12.40 4.60 -7.21
C VAL A 117 -11.65 5.93 -7.19
N LEU A 118 -11.10 6.27 -6.02
CA LEU A 118 -10.29 7.48 -5.80
C LEU A 118 -8.82 7.24 -6.13
N ALA A 119 -8.28 6.10 -5.72
CA ALA A 119 -6.85 5.85 -5.76
C ALA A 119 -6.50 4.36 -5.59
N TYR A 120 -5.23 4.04 -5.82
CA TYR A 120 -4.66 2.71 -5.71
C TYR A 120 -3.36 2.73 -4.90
N THR A 121 -3.04 1.62 -4.25
CA THR A 121 -1.80 1.42 -3.50
C THR A 121 -1.36 -0.05 -3.61
N PRO A 122 -0.06 -0.37 -3.58
CA PRO A 122 0.37 -1.77 -3.52
C PRO A 122 -0.16 -2.43 -2.23
N ALA A 123 -0.40 -3.73 -2.32
CA ALA A 123 -0.93 -4.51 -1.22
C ALA A 123 -0.28 -5.89 -1.16
N CYS A 124 0.03 -6.35 0.05
CA CYS A 124 0.55 -7.69 0.29
C CYS A 124 -0.13 -8.33 1.49
N LEU A 125 -0.86 -9.42 1.24
CA LEU A 125 -1.48 -10.23 2.28
C LEU A 125 -0.51 -11.33 2.70
N TRP A 126 -0.17 -11.34 3.99
CA TRP A 126 0.63 -12.36 4.63
C TRP A 126 -0.27 -13.42 5.25
N LEU A 127 0.03 -14.69 4.97
CA LEU A 127 -0.74 -15.83 5.42
C LEU A 127 0.08 -16.66 6.43
N ASP A 128 -0.56 -17.14 7.49
CA ASP A 128 0.04 -18.10 8.40
C ASP A 128 0.13 -19.51 7.79
N THR A 129 0.60 -20.49 8.56
CA THR A 129 0.76 -21.89 8.12
C THR A 129 -0.55 -22.59 7.81
N ASP A 130 -1.67 -22.08 8.34
CA ASP A 130 -3.01 -22.60 8.12
C ASP A 130 -3.71 -21.89 6.94
N GLY A 131 -3.03 -20.92 6.31
CA GLY A 131 -3.55 -20.14 5.19
C GLY A 131 -4.47 -18.99 5.62
N TRP A 132 -4.47 -18.61 6.90
CA TRP A 132 -5.27 -17.49 7.40
C TRP A 132 -4.51 -16.16 7.32
N PRO A 133 -5.22 -15.03 7.14
CA PRO A 133 -4.64 -13.70 7.20
C PRO A 133 -3.91 -13.45 8.52
N ALA A 134 -2.60 -13.28 8.42
CA ALA A 134 -1.76 -12.90 9.55
C ALA A 134 -1.54 -11.37 9.57
N GLN A 135 -1.45 -10.74 8.39
CA GLN A 135 -1.21 -9.31 8.24
C GLN A 135 -1.52 -8.86 6.79
N LEU A 136 -1.88 -7.59 6.58
CA LEU A 136 -2.01 -6.96 5.27
C LEU A 136 -1.17 -5.67 5.23
N SER A 137 -0.09 -5.67 4.46
CA SER A 137 0.72 -4.47 4.23
C SER A 137 0.13 -3.65 3.08
N LEU A 138 0.01 -2.33 3.25
CA LEU A 138 -0.38 -1.38 2.21
C LEU A 138 0.67 -0.27 2.08
N GLY A 139 0.91 0.21 0.87
CA GLY A 139 1.91 1.26 0.59
C GLY A 139 2.99 0.80 -0.40
N PRO A 140 4.04 1.61 -0.62
CA PRO A 140 4.39 2.81 0.14
C PRO A 140 3.58 4.06 -0.25
N VAL A 141 3.08 4.11 -1.48
CA VAL A 141 2.40 5.28 -2.03
C VAL A 141 0.95 5.02 -2.35
N LEU A 142 0.21 6.12 -2.52
CA LEU A 142 -1.15 6.13 -3.01
C LEU A 142 -1.13 7.00 -4.27
N VAL A 143 -1.60 6.43 -5.38
CA VAL A 143 -1.65 7.07 -6.70
C VAL A 143 -3.11 7.26 -7.07
N THR A 144 -3.50 8.47 -7.47
CA THR A 144 -4.91 8.74 -7.76
C THR A 144 -5.35 8.06 -9.06
N ALA A 145 -6.64 7.74 -9.17
CA ALA A 145 -7.14 6.99 -10.32
C ALA A 145 -6.94 7.72 -11.66
N ASP A 146 -6.89 9.05 -11.66
CA ASP A 146 -6.63 9.89 -12.83
C ASP A 146 -5.16 9.95 -13.24
N GLU A 147 -4.23 9.61 -12.34
CA GLU A 147 -2.80 9.48 -12.64
C GLU A 147 -2.47 8.12 -13.28
N LEU A 148 -3.33 7.12 -13.09
CA LEU A 148 -3.15 5.82 -13.73
C LEU A 148 -3.52 5.86 -15.21
N GLY A 149 -2.68 5.20 -16.02
CA GLY A 149 -3.00 4.92 -17.41
C GLY A 149 -4.17 3.95 -17.57
N THR A 150 -4.56 3.69 -18.82
CA THR A 150 -5.62 2.72 -19.16
C THR A 150 -5.13 1.27 -19.23
N GLY A 151 -3.84 1.03 -18.97
CA GLY A 151 -3.23 -0.29 -19.03
C GLY A 151 -3.33 -1.04 -17.70
N PRO A 152 -3.17 -2.38 -17.73
CA PRO A 152 -3.09 -3.16 -16.51
C PRO A 152 -1.80 -2.83 -15.74
N LEU A 153 -1.89 -2.81 -14.42
CA LEU A 153 -0.77 -2.69 -13.51
C LEU A 153 -0.03 -4.03 -13.43
N ARG A 154 1.30 -3.98 -13.58
CA ARG A 154 2.15 -5.15 -13.37
C ARG A 154 2.46 -5.29 -11.90
N VAL A 155 2.44 -6.51 -11.42
CA VAL A 155 2.90 -6.83 -10.07
C VAL A 155 3.83 -8.02 -10.15
N SER A 156 5.00 -7.94 -9.53
CA SER A 156 5.92 -9.06 -9.35
C SER A 156 6.38 -9.18 -7.91
N ALA A 157 6.81 -10.38 -7.56
CA ALA A 157 7.42 -10.69 -6.28
C ALA A 157 8.73 -11.43 -6.51
N GLU A 158 9.78 -11.03 -5.83
CA GLU A 158 11.13 -11.56 -5.95
C GLU A 158 11.73 -11.85 -4.57
N MET A 159 12.64 -12.81 -4.51
CA MET A 159 13.45 -13.11 -3.32
C MET A 159 14.85 -13.48 -3.78
N GLU A 160 15.87 -12.85 -3.21
CA GLU A 160 17.28 -13.04 -3.61
C GLU A 160 17.48 -12.91 -5.13
N GLU A 161 16.93 -11.85 -5.75
CA GLU A 161 16.96 -11.58 -7.20
C GLU A 161 16.28 -12.65 -8.08
N ARG A 162 15.53 -13.58 -7.48
CA ARG A 162 14.77 -14.61 -8.19
C ARG A 162 13.29 -14.27 -8.20
N GLU A 163 12.72 -14.11 -9.39
CA GLU A 163 11.28 -13.97 -9.58
C GLU A 163 10.53 -15.18 -9.00
N LEU A 164 9.64 -14.92 -8.04
CA LEU A 164 8.73 -15.88 -7.43
C LEU A 164 7.43 -15.97 -8.22
N GLY A 165 6.98 -14.85 -8.76
CA GLY A 165 5.79 -14.77 -9.59
C GLY A 165 5.52 -13.36 -10.10
N ARG A 166 4.59 -13.29 -11.05
CA ARG A 166 4.11 -12.04 -11.64
C ARG A 166 2.65 -12.12 -12.03
N GLY A 167 1.98 -10.99 -12.02
CA GLY A 167 0.56 -10.86 -12.30
C GLY A 167 0.25 -9.53 -12.96
N LEU A 168 -0.98 -9.45 -13.48
CA LEU A 168 -1.55 -8.23 -14.03
C LEU A 168 -2.84 -7.92 -13.26
N VAL A 169 -3.01 -6.67 -12.89
CA VAL A 169 -4.24 -6.15 -12.29
C VAL A 169 -4.83 -5.11 -13.24
N ASP A 170 -6.05 -5.36 -13.72
CA ASP A 170 -6.82 -4.32 -14.39
C ASP A 170 -7.40 -3.38 -13.31
N PRO A 171 -7.04 -2.08 -13.27
CA PRO A 171 -7.62 -1.14 -12.31
C PRO A 171 -9.15 -1.07 -12.42
N ALA A 172 -9.71 -1.33 -13.59
CA ALA A 172 -11.15 -1.35 -13.84
C ALA A 172 -11.82 -2.69 -13.47
N ASP A 173 -11.09 -3.66 -12.90
CA ASP A 173 -11.68 -4.93 -12.46
C ASP A 173 -12.86 -4.67 -11.52
N ALA A 174 -13.98 -5.34 -11.80
CA ALA A 174 -15.23 -5.19 -11.05
C ALA A 174 -15.06 -5.48 -9.55
N TRP A 175 -14.09 -6.32 -9.18
CA TRP A 175 -13.77 -6.59 -7.78
C TRP A 175 -13.21 -5.37 -7.06
N LEU A 176 -12.38 -4.57 -7.72
CA LEU A 176 -11.78 -3.37 -7.14
C LEU A 176 -12.76 -2.21 -7.10
N THR A 177 -13.60 -2.09 -8.14
CA THR A 177 -14.48 -0.95 -8.41
C THR A 177 -15.90 -1.10 -7.85
N ALA A 178 -16.31 -2.30 -7.44
CA ALA A 178 -17.65 -2.53 -6.93
C ALA A 178 -17.69 -3.51 -5.74
N GLY A 179 -18.62 -3.25 -4.83
CA GLY A 179 -18.90 -4.09 -3.66
C GLY A 179 -18.76 -3.34 -2.34
N PRO A 180 -18.95 -4.03 -1.21
CA PRO A 180 -18.86 -3.42 0.11
C PRO A 180 -17.40 -3.10 0.49
N GLY A 181 -17.22 -2.11 1.37
CA GLY A 181 -15.90 -1.78 1.90
C GLY A 181 -15.18 -0.69 1.10
N ARG A 182 -14.54 0.20 1.84
CA ARG A 182 -13.83 1.35 1.27
C ARG A 182 -12.54 0.94 0.57
N ILE A 183 -11.82 -0.03 1.14
CA ILE A 183 -10.58 -0.56 0.59
C ILE A 183 -10.86 -1.98 0.13
N ARG A 184 -10.47 -2.33 -1.10
CA ARG A 184 -10.65 -3.66 -1.68
C ARG A 184 -9.37 -4.07 -2.40
N ALA A 185 -8.87 -5.27 -2.14
CA ALA A 185 -7.58 -5.72 -2.68
C ALA A 185 -7.71 -6.90 -3.63
N LEU A 186 -6.90 -6.88 -4.69
CA LEU A 186 -6.76 -7.93 -5.70
C LEU A 186 -5.29 -8.33 -5.82
N LEU A 187 -4.99 -9.58 -5.45
CA LEU A 187 -3.64 -10.08 -5.22
C LEU A 187 -3.31 -11.26 -6.14
N PRO A 188 -2.89 -11.01 -7.40
CA PRO A 188 -2.68 -12.08 -8.38
C PRO A 188 -1.38 -12.86 -8.17
N VAL A 189 -0.42 -12.35 -7.41
CA VAL A 189 0.90 -12.97 -7.25
C VAL A 189 0.94 -13.78 -5.96
N ALA A 190 1.30 -15.06 -6.06
CA ALA A 190 1.45 -15.97 -4.94
C ALA A 190 2.93 -16.33 -4.75
N THR A 191 3.43 -16.24 -3.53
CA THR A 191 4.77 -16.76 -3.21
C THR A 191 4.72 -18.26 -2.91
N PRO A 192 5.84 -18.99 -3.09
CA PRO A 192 6.06 -20.24 -2.37
C PRO A 192 6.10 -20.01 -0.84
N PRO A 193 6.16 -21.08 -0.04
CA PRO A 193 6.38 -20.95 1.39
C PRO A 193 7.63 -20.12 1.71
N LEU A 194 7.52 -19.27 2.72
CA LEU A 194 8.54 -18.37 3.23
C LEU A 194 9.00 -18.85 4.61
N ALA A 195 10.29 -18.70 4.88
CA ALA A 195 10.89 -18.91 6.19
C ALA A 195 11.07 -17.58 6.94
N ALA A 196 11.32 -17.68 8.24
CA ALA A 196 11.72 -16.52 9.03
C ALA A 196 13.02 -15.93 8.47
N ASN A 197 13.06 -14.61 8.35
CA ASN A 197 14.11 -13.80 7.71
C ASN A 197 14.17 -13.86 6.18
N ASP A 198 13.26 -14.57 5.51
CA ASP A 198 13.13 -14.42 4.06
C ASP A 198 12.72 -12.98 3.75
N GLU A 199 13.34 -12.44 2.70
CA GLU A 199 13.16 -11.07 2.25
C GLU A 199 12.41 -11.09 0.93
N LEU A 200 11.27 -10.40 0.92
CA LEU A 200 10.38 -10.31 -0.22
C LEU A 200 10.45 -8.91 -0.80
N PHE A 201 10.88 -8.82 -2.04
CA PHE A 201 10.77 -7.62 -2.85
C PHE A 201 9.49 -7.68 -3.67
N VAL A 202 8.69 -6.61 -3.66
CA VAL A 202 7.48 -6.47 -4.47
C VAL A 202 7.58 -5.22 -5.32
N ASP A 203 7.35 -5.38 -6.62
CA ASP A 203 7.24 -4.29 -7.58
C ASP A 203 5.80 -4.22 -8.09
N ALA A 204 5.16 -3.06 -7.95
CA ALA A 204 3.80 -2.79 -8.38
C ALA A 204 3.73 -1.68 -9.45
N ASP A 205 4.75 -1.60 -10.31
CA ASP A 205 4.84 -0.70 -11.45
C ASP A 205 4.77 0.77 -11.01
N THR A 206 3.87 1.57 -11.58
CA THR A 206 3.67 2.98 -11.23
C THR A 206 3.25 3.20 -9.78
N LEU A 207 2.85 2.14 -9.06
CA LEU A 207 2.52 2.22 -7.64
C LEU A 207 3.74 2.08 -6.73
N GLY A 208 4.94 1.91 -7.30
CA GLY A 208 6.20 1.82 -6.56
C GLY A 208 6.54 0.40 -6.12
N THR A 209 7.60 0.31 -5.33
CA THR A 209 8.18 -0.95 -4.86
C THR A 209 8.34 -0.93 -3.34
N PHE A 210 8.46 -2.10 -2.73
CA PHE A 210 8.88 -2.22 -1.33
C PHE A 210 9.60 -3.55 -1.10
N GLU A 211 10.42 -3.58 -0.06
CA GLU A 211 11.15 -4.77 0.38
C GLU A 211 10.90 -4.99 1.87
N VAL A 212 10.56 -6.22 2.25
CA VAL A 212 10.27 -6.52 3.65
C VAL A 212 10.68 -7.93 4.02
N ARG A 213 11.11 -8.07 5.28
CA ARG A 213 11.64 -9.31 5.84
C ARG A 213 10.69 -9.93 6.85
N VAL A 214 10.44 -11.23 6.71
CA VAL A 214 9.58 -11.99 7.63
C VAL A 214 10.21 -12.05 9.02
N GLY A 215 9.46 -11.59 10.04
CA GLY A 215 9.87 -11.65 11.44
C GLY A 215 11.01 -10.70 11.81
N SER A 216 11.29 -9.67 11.01
CA SER A 216 12.28 -8.66 11.38
C SER A 216 11.84 -7.94 12.67
N GLN A 217 12.83 -7.58 13.50
CA GLN A 217 12.60 -6.65 14.60
C GLN A 217 13.08 -5.29 14.10
N VAL A 218 12.14 -4.34 13.92
CA VAL A 218 12.47 -2.93 13.66
C VAL A 218 12.94 -2.28 14.96
#